data_AF-S7J2S6-F1
#
_entry.id   AF-S7J2S6-F1
#
_cell.length_a   1.000
_cell.length_b   1.000
_cell.length_c   1.000
_cell.angle_alpha   90.00
_cell.angle_beta   90.00
_cell.angle_gamma   90.00
#
_symmetry.space_group_name_H-M   'P 1'
#
loop_
_entity.id
_entity.type
_entity.pdbx_description
1 polymer ?
#
loop_
_entity_poly.entity_id
_entity_poly.type
_entity_poly.pdbx_seq_one_letter_code
_entity_poly.pdbx_strand_id
1 'polypeptide(L)'
;MRRLLSAIKLHLSSLWSSNPSPLLPNSYDNYSRSMLLLLCRLKDADLVEWQYACNTLSEVCSRMSNTILLDKPSASSSKDALTDWENKYLELKKDYLFRDEQRQQQIEKLQNENSWLQNRLAEKLQQARHQNDIIDELKRDLVESIQQTEISEGRRLCYEHKIKVLEEQIDKLTTKFSESEIY
;
A
#
# COMPACT_ATOMS: atom_id res chain seq x y z
N MET A 1 -21.79 34.37 -18.99
CA MET A 1 -21.26 34.54 -20.36
C MET A 1 -19.82 34.04 -20.58
N ARG A 2 -18.73 34.64 -20.02
CA ARG A 2 -17.34 34.19 -20.35
C ARG A 2 -16.98 32.75 -19.92
N ARG A 3 -17.53 32.27 -18.80
CA ARG A 3 -17.22 30.94 -18.23
C ARG A 3 -17.84 29.77 -19.01
N LEU A 4 -19.01 29.99 -19.61
CA LEU A 4 -19.72 28.97 -20.40
C LEU A 4 -18.99 28.76 -21.75
N LEU A 5 -18.54 29.86 -22.37
CA LEU A 5 -17.74 29.83 -23.60
C LEU A 5 -16.41 29.09 -23.42
N SER A 6 -15.68 29.35 -22.34
CA SER A 6 -14.42 28.67 -22.06
C SER A 6 -14.61 27.17 -21.87
N ALA A 7 -15.73 26.77 -21.25
CA ALA A 7 -16.07 25.36 -21.07
C ALA A 7 -16.46 24.69 -22.39
N ILE A 8 -17.29 25.33 -23.22
CA ILE A 8 -17.66 24.81 -24.55
C ILE A 8 -16.40 24.65 -25.42
N LYS A 9 -15.49 25.64 -25.41
CA LYS A 9 -14.22 25.58 -26.14
C LYS A 9 -13.33 24.43 -25.68
N LEU A 10 -13.19 24.23 -24.37
CA LEU A 10 -12.45 23.10 -23.78
C LEU A 10 -13.06 21.74 -24.16
N HIS A 11 -14.38 21.63 -24.16
CA HIS A 11 -15.05 20.37 -24.50
C HIS A 11 -14.99 20.07 -26.01
N LEU A 12 -15.09 21.08 -26.88
CA LEU A 12 -14.89 20.92 -28.32
C LEU A 12 -13.44 20.53 -28.66
N SER A 13 -12.43 21.07 -27.96
CA SER A 13 -11.05 20.61 -28.13
C SER A 13 -10.82 19.16 -27.67
N SER A 14 -11.60 18.66 -26.71
CA SER A 14 -11.53 17.26 -26.27
C SER A 14 -12.20 16.27 -27.24
N LEU A 15 -13.13 16.75 -28.08
CA LEU A 15 -13.73 15.96 -29.16
C LEU A 15 -12.71 15.68 -30.27
N TRP A 16 -11.75 16.58 -30.50
CA TRP A 16 -10.67 16.40 -31.47
C TRP A 16 -9.66 15.30 -31.09
N SER A 17 -9.57 14.89 -29.81
CA SER A 17 -8.65 13.84 -29.37
C SER A 17 -9.28 12.44 -29.34
N SER A 18 -10.54 12.29 -29.76
CA SER A 18 -11.29 11.04 -29.64
C SER A 18 -11.55 10.45 -31.03
N ASN A 19 -10.78 9.42 -31.42
CA ASN A 19 -11.03 8.68 -32.66
C ASN A 19 -12.42 8.03 -32.63
N PRO A 20 -13.27 8.21 -33.65
CA PRO A 20 -14.55 7.51 -33.72
C PRO A 20 -14.31 6.05 -34.14
N SER A 21 -14.61 5.09 -33.24
CA SER A 21 -14.80 3.70 -33.64
C SER A 21 -16.19 3.53 -34.25
N PRO A 22 -16.33 2.91 -35.43
CA PRO A 22 -17.64 2.54 -35.95
C PRO A 22 -18.06 1.20 -35.33
N LEU A 23 -19.36 1.06 -35.03
CA LEU A 23 -20.15 -0.17 -34.74
C LEU A 23 -20.74 -0.25 -33.32
N LEU A 24 -21.98 0.23 -33.15
CA LEU A 24 -23.16 -0.50 -32.65
C LEU A 24 -24.39 0.43 -32.53
N PRO A 25 -25.64 -0.07 -32.72
CA PRO A 25 -26.83 0.75 -32.71
C PRO A 25 -27.42 0.84 -31.30
N ASN A 26 -26.81 1.65 -30.43
CA ASN A 26 -27.48 2.17 -29.24
C ASN A 26 -27.10 3.64 -29.10
N SER A 27 -28.02 4.51 -29.52
CA SER A 27 -27.79 5.92 -29.85
C SER A 27 -27.59 6.84 -28.63
N TYR A 28 -27.11 6.32 -27.50
CA TYR A 28 -26.72 7.12 -26.34
C TYR A 28 -25.30 6.82 -25.86
N ASP A 29 -24.79 5.60 -26.07
CA ASP A 29 -23.41 5.22 -25.69
C ASP A 29 -22.35 5.64 -26.74
N ASN A 30 -22.78 5.99 -27.96
CA ASN A 30 -21.88 6.48 -29.02
C ASN A 30 -21.48 7.95 -28.88
N TYR A 31 -22.07 8.67 -27.92
CA TYR A 31 -21.70 10.05 -27.66
C TYR A 31 -20.57 10.08 -26.64
N SER A 32 -19.44 10.68 -27.01
CA SER A 32 -18.34 10.87 -26.07
C SER A 32 -18.88 11.58 -24.82
N ARG A 33 -18.32 11.25 -23.65
CA ARG A 33 -18.73 11.87 -22.37
C ARG A 33 -18.74 13.40 -22.44
N SER A 34 -17.85 13.98 -23.24
CA SER A 34 -17.81 15.42 -23.53
C SER A 34 -19.01 15.91 -24.35
N MET A 35 -19.51 15.13 -25.30
CA MET A 35 -20.72 15.44 -26.09
C MET A 35 -21.99 15.37 -25.24
N LEU A 36 -22.13 14.36 -24.38
CA LEU A 36 -23.26 14.25 -23.44
C LEU A 36 -23.26 15.39 -22.41
N LEU A 37 -22.09 15.77 -21.88
CA LEU A 37 -21.95 16.92 -20.97
C LEU A 37 -22.29 18.25 -21.65
N LEU A 38 -22.01 18.38 -22.95
CA LEU A 38 -22.38 19.56 -23.74
C LEU A 38 -23.90 19.65 -23.89
N LEU A 39 -24.55 18.53 -24.22
CA LEU A 39 -26.01 18.42 -24.36
C LEU A 39 -26.75 18.70 -23.05
N CYS A 40 -26.23 18.22 -21.91
CA CYS A 40 -26.81 18.53 -20.60
C CYS A 40 -26.72 20.01 -20.24
N ARG A 41 -25.62 20.70 -20.58
CA ARG A 41 -25.48 22.14 -20.34
C ARG A 41 -26.27 23.01 -21.31
N LEU A 42 -26.52 22.50 -22.51
CA LEU A 42 -27.37 23.12 -23.52
C LEU A 42 -28.86 23.12 -23.10
N LYS A 43 -29.30 22.14 -22.29
CA LYS A 43 -30.67 22.08 -21.76
C LYS A 43 -31.01 23.27 -20.83
N ASP A 44 -30.01 23.75 -20.08
CA ASP A 44 -30.18 24.81 -19.07
C ASP A 44 -29.83 26.21 -19.60
N ALA A 45 -29.59 26.35 -20.91
CA ALA A 45 -29.16 27.59 -21.54
C ALA A 45 -30.33 28.36 -22.18
N ASP A 46 -30.36 29.68 -22.00
CA ASP A 46 -31.38 30.56 -22.59
C ASP A 46 -31.29 30.58 -24.13
N LEU A 47 -32.40 30.88 -24.80
CA LEU A 47 -32.54 30.82 -26.27
C LEU A 47 -31.52 31.68 -27.03
N VAL A 48 -31.04 32.77 -26.41
CA VAL A 48 -29.98 33.64 -26.93
C VAL A 48 -28.60 32.96 -26.88
N GLU A 49 -28.33 32.16 -25.84
CA GLU A 49 -27.10 31.38 -25.73
C GLU A 49 -27.07 30.22 -26.74
N TRP A 50 -28.22 29.62 -27.02
CA TRP A 50 -28.39 28.63 -28.09
C TRP A 50 -28.02 29.18 -29.46
N GLN A 51 -28.53 30.36 -29.82
CA GLN A 51 -28.25 30.96 -31.12
C GLN A 51 -26.76 31.30 -31.28
N TYR A 52 -26.11 31.77 -30.22
CA TYR A 52 -24.68 32.04 -30.24
C TYR A 52 -23.84 30.75 -30.38
N ALA A 53 -24.21 29.68 -29.66
CA ALA A 53 -23.53 28.38 -29.76
C ALA A 53 -23.67 27.77 -31.16
N CYS A 54 -24.87 27.81 -31.74
CA CYS A 54 -25.13 27.34 -33.10
C CYS A 54 -24.35 28.13 -34.15
N ASN A 55 -24.28 29.46 -34.01
CA ASN A 55 -23.50 30.30 -34.92
C ASN A 55 -22.00 29.98 -34.83
N THR A 56 -21.48 29.76 -33.61
CA THR A 56 -20.08 29.42 -33.40
C THR A 56 -19.75 28.03 -33.98
N LEU A 57 -20.64 27.05 -33.80
CA LEU A 57 -20.51 25.73 -34.40
C LEU A 57 -20.56 25.80 -35.93
N SER A 58 -21.50 26.58 -36.49
CA SER A 58 -21.59 26.80 -37.93
C SER A 58 -20.32 27.42 -38.50
N GLU A 59 -19.72 28.39 -37.81
CA GLU A 59 -18.46 29.00 -38.23
C GLU A 59 -17.29 28.01 -38.20
N VAL A 60 -17.21 27.19 -37.14
CA VAL A 60 -16.18 26.13 -37.03
C VAL A 60 -16.36 25.08 -38.13
N CYS A 61 -17.59 24.63 -38.38
CA CYS A 61 -17.90 23.68 -39.44
C CYS A 61 -17.60 24.25 -40.84
N SER A 62 -17.89 25.54 -41.06
CA SER A 62 -17.58 26.23 -42.32
C SER A 62 -16.07 26.33 -42.55
N ARG A 63 -15.30 26.64 -41.49
CA ARG A 63 -13.84 26.66 -41.55
C ARG A 63 -13.25 25.26 -41.79
N MET A 64 -13.79 24.23 -41.14
CA MET A 64 -13.40 22.82 -41.39
C MET A 64 -13.72 22.37 -42.82
N SER A 65 -14.90 22.73 -43.34
CA SER A 65 -15.29 22.42 -44.73
C SER A 65 -14.33 23.06 -45.73
N ASN A 66 -13.90 24.29 -45.47
CA ASN A 66 -12.95 24.99 -46.34
C ASN A 66 -11.54 24.39 -46.26
N THR A 67 -11.09 23.90 -45.10
CA THR A 67 -9.81 23.19 -45.00
C THR A 67 -9.84 21.81 -45.67
N ILE A 68 -10.96 21.09 -45.59
CA ILE A 68 -11.12 19.78 -46.23
C ILE A 68 -11.17 19.89 -47.77
N LEU A 69 -11.68 21.01 -48.30
CA LEU A 69 -11.69 21.26 -49.75
C LEU A 69 -10.35 21.75 -50.32
N LEU A 70 -9.45 22.32 -49.49
CA LEU A 70 -8.12 22.73 -49.92
C LEU A 70 -7.09 21.59 -49.88
N ASP A 71 -7.26 20.58 -49.02
CA ASP A 71 -6.39 19.41 -48.95
C ASP A 71 -6.81 18.32 -49.96
N LYS A 72 -6.70 18.63 -51.25
CA LYS A 72 -6.52 17.58 -52.28
C LYS A 72 -5.01 17.43 -52.52
N PRO A 73 -4.30 16.56 -51.78
CA PRO A 73 -2.89 16.32 -52.05
C PRO A 73 -2.74 15.60 -53.39
N SER A 74 -1.83 16.10 -54.22
CA SER A 74 -1.25 15.37 -55.35
C SER A 74 -0.70 14.02 -54.86
N ALA A 75 -1.16 12.93 -55.47
CA ALA A 75 -0.99 11.54 -55.02
C ALA A 75 0.46 10.98 -55.02
N SER A 76 1.49 11.81 -55.14
CA SER A 76 2.90 11.38 -55.20
C SER A 76 3.68 11.54 -53.89
N SER A 77 3.20 12.30 -52.89
CA SER A 77 3.91 12.48 -51.58
C SER A 77 3.37 11.59 -50.44
N SER A 78 2.32 10.81 -50.69
CA SER A 78 1.59 10.08 -49.65
C SER A 78 2.25 8.75 -49.26
N LYS A 79 3.05 8.13 -50.15
CA LYS A 79 3.70 6.84 -49.87
C LYS A 79 4.90 6.99 -48.93
N ASP A 80 5.73 8.00 -49.14
CA ASP A 80 6.92 8.26 -48.32
C ASP A 80 6.52 8.65 -46.88
N ALA A 81 5.46 9.46 -46.74
CA ALA A 81 4.90 9.80 -45.45
C ALA A 81 4.33 8.58 -44.70
N LEU A 82 3.67 7.65 -45.41
CA LEU A 82 3.14 6.42 -44.83
C LEU A 82 4.27 5.54 -44.29
N THR A 83 5.34 5.34 -45.07
CA THR A 83 6.50 4.54 -44.64
C THR A 83 7.23 5.18 -43.46
N ASP A 84 7.29 6.51 -43.38
CA ASP A 84 7.87 7.21 -42.23
C ASP A 84 7.05 7.03 -40.96
N TRP A 85 5.72 7.02 -41.06
CA TRP A 85 4.84 6.74 -39.92
C TRP A 85 4.91 5.28 -39.48
N GLU A 86 4.99 4.34 -40.42
CA GLU A 86 5.19 2.92 -40.11
C GLU A 86 6.52 2.69 -39.40
N ASN A 87 7.60 3.32 -39.85
CA ASN A 87 8.90 3.24 -39.21
C ASN A 87 8.87 3.82 -37.79
N LYS A 88 8.27 5.00 -37.59
CA LYS A 88 8.10 5.60 -36.25
C LYS A 88 7.26 4.74 -35.33
N TYR A 89 6.18 4.13 -35.84
CA TYR A 89 5.36 3.22 -35.06
C TYR A 89 6.14 1.97 -34.64
N LEU A 90 6.95 1.40 -35.54
CA LEU A 90 7.79 0.25 -35.23
C LEU A 90 8.87 0.59 -34.19
N GLU A 91 9.49 1.77 -34.28
CA GLU A 91 10.45 2.27 -33.31
C GLU A 91 9.79 2.47 -31.93
N LEU A 92 8.66 3.17 -31.88
CA LEU A 92 7.89 3.36 -30.64
C LEU A 92 7.41 2.03 -30.03
N LYS A 93 7.03 1.07 -30.86
CA LYS A 93 6.63 -0.26 -30.41
C LYS A 93 7.82 -1.00 -29.78
N LYS A 94 9.00 -0.93 -30.39
CA LYS A 94 10.23 -1.52 -29.82
C LYS A 94 10.60 -0.85 -28.49
N ASP A 95 10.57 0.48 -28.43
CA ASP A 95 10.84 1.23 -27.21
C ASP A 95 9.86 0.90 -26.09
N TYR A 96 8.57 0.79 -26.42
CA TYR A 96 7.55 0.41 -25.45
C TYR A 96 7.81 -0.99 -24.89
N LEU A 97 8.05 -1.98 -25.75
CA LEU A 97 8.34 -3.34 -25.33
C LEU A 97 9.61 -3.41 -24.48
N PHE A 98 10.67 -2.71 -24.86
CA PHE A 98 11.90 -2.64 -24.09
C PHE A 98 11.70 -2.05 -22.69
N ARG A 99 10.95 -0.96 -22.57
CA ARG A 99 10.61 -0.36 -21.26
C ARG A 99 9.71 -1.28 -20.44
N ASP A 100 8.80 -1.99 -21.07
CA ASP A 100 7.92 -2.94 -20.40
C ASP A 100 8.70 -4.12 -19.83
N GLU A 101 9.61 -4.70 -20.62
CA GLU A 101 10.54 -5.74 -20.18
C GLU A 101 11.42 -5.27 -19.02
N GLN A 102 11.99 -4.07 -19.09
CA GLN A 102 12.78 -3.50 -17.99
C GLN A 102 11.95 -3.32 -16.71
N ARG A 103 10.72 -2.81 -16.83
CA ARG A 103 9.81 -2.69 -15.69
C ARG A 103 9.49 -4.06 -15.10
N GLN A 104 9.21 -5.05 -15.94
CA GLN A 104 8.88 -6.40 -15.50
C GLN A 104 10.06 -7.06 -14.77
N GLN A 105 11.28 -6.92 -15.29
CA GLN A 105 12.49 -7.39 -14.61
C GLN A 105 12.70 -6.70 -13.26
N GLN A 106 12.42 -5.39 -13.18
CA GLN A 106 12.54 -4.67 -11.91
C GLN A 106 11.49 -5.12 -10.89
N ILE A 107 10.25 -5.35 -11.34
CA ILE A 107 9.18 -5.91 -10.51
C ILE A 107 9.58 -7.29 -9.98
N GLU A 108 10.11 -8.16 -10.83
CA GLU A 108 10.54 -9.50 -10.44
C GLU A 108 11.68 -9.45 -9.41
N LYS A 109 12.69 -8.58 -9.60
CA LYS A 109 13.74 -8.36 -8.61
C LYS A 109 13.18 -7.93 -7.25
N LEU A 110 12.29 -6.94 -7.25
CA LEU A 110 11.67 -6.44 -6.02
C LEU A 110 10.79 -7.51 -5.35
N GLN A 111 10.10 -8.35 -6.13
CA GLN A 111 9.33 -9.47 -5.60
C GLN A 111 10.22 -10.52 -4.93
N ASN A 112 11.36 -10.84 -5.56
CA ASN A 112 12.34 -11.77 -5.01
C ASN A 112 12.97 -11.23 -3.71
N GLU A 113 13.34 -9.95 -3.69
CA GLU A 113 13.85 -9.29 -2.49
C GLU A 113 12.80 -9.26 -1.37
N ASN A 114 11.55 -8.95 -1.68
CA ASN A 114 10.47 -8.94 -0.71
C ASN A 114 10.22 -10.34 -0.13
N SER A 115 10.16 -11.37 -0.98
CA SER A 115 10.06 -12.77 -0.55
C SER A 115 11.21 -13.16 0.39
N TRP A 116 12.45 -12.79 0.04
CA TRP A 116 13.61 -13.02 0.90
C TRP A 116 13.50 -12.30 2.25
N LEU A 117 13.09 -11.04 2.25
CA LEU A 117 12.89 -10.25 3.48
C LEU A 117 11.78 -10.84 4.37
N GLN A 118 10.69 -11.31 3.77
CA GLN A 118 9.59 -11.97 4.49
C GLN A 118 10.06 -13.27 5.16
N ASN A 119 10.80 -14.11 4.43
CA ASN A 119 11.37 -15.34 4.99
C ASN A 119 12.35 -15.01 6.12
N ARG A 120 13.20 -14.00 5.92
CA ARG A 120 14.16 -13.56 6.93
C ARG A 120 13.47 -13.02 8.19
N LEU A 121 12.38 -12.27 8.02
CA LEU A 121 11.56 -11.78 9.13
C LEU A 121 10.91 -12.94 9.90
N ALA A 122 10.36 -13.92 9.19
CA ALA A 122 9.76 -15.11 9.80
C ALA A 122 10.77 -15.89 10.65
N GLU A 123 12.00 -16.11 10.14
CA GLU A 123 13.09 -16.72 10.90
C GLU A 123 13.40 -15.94 12.18
N LYS A 124 13.50 -14.60 12.09
CA LYS A 124 13.79 -13.74 13.25
C LYS A 124 12.68 -13.76 14.28
N LEU A 125 11.42 -13.78 13.85
CA LEU A 125 10.28 -13.93 14.75
C LEU A 125 10.28 -15.30 15.44
N GLN A 126 10.63 -16.37 14.73
CA GLN A 126 10.75 -17.69 15.34
C GLN A 126 11.88 -17.75 16.36
N GLN A 127 13.04 -17.15 16.06
CA GLN A 127 14.16 -17.03 17.02
C GLN A 127 13.73 -16.27 18.28
N ALA A 128 13.03 -15.15 18.13
CA ALA A 128 12.56 -14.35 19.26
C ALA A 128 11.54 -15.11 20.13
N ARG A 129 10.61 -15.85 19.52
CA ARG A 129 9.66 -16.71 20.25
C ARG A 129 10.39 -17.79 21.05
N HIS A 130 11.32 -18.49 20.41
CA HIS A 130 12.10 -19.53 21.08
C HIS A 130 12.92 -18.97 22.26
N GLN A 131 13.56 -17.80 22.08
CA GLN A 131 14.26 -17.13 23.18
C GLN A 131 13.32 -16.76 24.33
N ASN A 132 12.10 -16.31 24.02
CA ASN A 132 11.11 -16.00 25.04
C ASN A 132 10.67 -17.26 25.81
N ASP A 133 10.48 -18.39 25.12
CA ASP A 133 10.15 -19.67 25.77
C ASP A 133 11.25 -20.10 26.75
N ILE A 134 12.53 -19.99 26.34
CA ILE A 134 13.69 -20.25 27.22
C ILE A 134 13.69 -19.31 28.42
N ILE A 135 13.43 -18.01 28.22
CA ILE A 135 13.37 -17.04 29.33
C ILE A 135 12.26 -17.42 30.31
N ASP A 136 11.11 -17.86 29.82
CA ASP A 136 10.00 -18.24 30.70
C ASP A 136 10.26 -19.57 31.43
N GLU A 137 11.01 -20.50 30.84
CA GLU A 137 11.58 -21.66 31.55
C GLU A 137 12.52 -21.23 32.67
N LEU A 138 13.53 -20.40 32.36
CA LEU A 138 14.49 -19.91 33.36
C LEU A 138 13.84 -19.14 34.51
N LYS A 139 12.77 -18.38 34.24
CA LYS A 139 11.99 -17.72 35.30
C LYS A 139 11.32 -18.73 36.22
N ARG A 140 10.73 -19.80 35.68
CA ARG A 140 10.11 -20.86 36.49
C ARG A 140 11.14 -21.55 37.36
N ASP A 141 12.28 -21.93 36.79
CA ASP A 141 13.38 -22.58 37.52
C ASP A 141 13.92 -21.68 38.63
N LEU A 142 14.04 -20.37 38.37
CA LEU A 142 14.48 -19.40 39.37
C LEU A 142 13.48 -19.29 40.53
N VAL A 143 12.18 -19.21 40.23
CA VAL A 143 11.13 -19.17 41.25
C VAL A 143 11.16 -20.44 42.11
N GLU A 144 11.29 -21.60 41.48
CA GLU A 144 11.39 -22.87 42.21
C GLU A 144 12.64 -22.91 43.09
N SER A 145 13.79 -22.47 42.58
CA SER A 145 15.03 -22.38 43.35
C SER A 145 14.89 -21.46 44.56
N ILE A 146 14.29 -20.28 44.38
CA ILE A 146 14.03 -19.34 45.49
C ILE A 146 13.13 -20.00 46.54
N GLN A 147 12.02 -20.63 46.13
CA GLN A 147 11.12 -21.31 47.07
C GLN A 147 11.84 -22.42 47.85
N GLN A 148 12.69 -23.21 47.19
CA GLN A 148 13.49 -24.24 47.86
C GLN A 148 14.46 -23.62 48.87
N THR A 149 15.11 -22.49 48.53
CA THR A 149 16.01 -21.79 49.46
C THR A 149 15.25 -21.24 50.67
N GLU A 150 14.09 -20.61 50.47
CA GLU A 150 13.22 -20.10 51.56
C GLU A 150 12.78 -21.23 52.49
N ILE A 151 12.37 -22.38 51.94
CA ILE A 151 12.01 -23.57 52.74
C ILE A 151 13.22 -24.07 53.53
N SER A 152 14.40 -24.13 52.91
CA SER A 152 15.62 -24.58 53.57
C SER A 152 16.04 -23.64 54.71
N GLU A 153 15.88 -22.33 54.52
CA GLU A 153 16.15 -21.33 55.53
C GLU A 153 15.15 -21.41 56.68
N GLY A 154 13.86 -21.60 56.38
CA GLY A 154 12.84 -21.85 57.40
C GLY A 154 13.14 -23.09 58.24
N ARG A 155 13.60 -24.18 57.62
CA ARG A 155 14.06 -25.39 58.34
C ARG A 155 15.27 -25.09 59.21
N ARG A 156 16.27 -24.36 58.68
CA ARG A 156 17.47 -23.95 59.43
C ARG A 156 17.09 -23.17 60.68
N LEU A 157 16.19 -22.18 60.57
CA LEU A 157 15.73 -21.37 61.70
C LEU A 157 14.99 -22.21 62.76
N CYS A 158 14.17 -23.18 62.33
CA CYS A 158 13.49 -24.10 63.24
C CYS A 158 14.49 -24.97 64.04
N TYR A 159 15.51 -25.52 63.36
CA TYR A 159 16.58 -26.25 64.03
C TYR A 159 17.39 -25.36 64.97
N GLU A 160 17.72 -24.14 64.55
CA GLU A 160 18.44 -23.17 65.39
C GLU A 160 17.65 -22.85 66.67
N HIS A 161 16.34 -22.63 66.55
CA HIS A 161 15.47 -22.44 67.71
C HIS A 161 15.41 -23.68 68.61
N LYS A 162 15.28 -24.88 68.03
CA LYS A 162 15.24 -26.13 68.79
C LYS A 162 16.53 -26.38 69.56
N ILE A 163 17.68 -26.09 68.96
CA ILE A 163 18.99 -26.19 69.62
C ILE A 163 19.05 -25.25 70.83
N LYS A 164 18.68 -23.97 70.66
CA LYS A 164 18.64 -22.98 71.77
C LYS A 164 17.77 -23.45 72.94
N VAL A 165 16.58 -23.99 72.65
CA VAL A 165 15.69 -24.53 73.70
C VAL A 165 16.33 -25.71 74.44
N LEU A 166 17.04 -26.59 73.72
CA LEU A 166 17.75 -27.72 74.34
C LEU A 166 18.95 -27.26 75.18
N GLU A 167 19.71 -26.27 74.70
CA GLU A 167 20.81 -25.65 75.44
C GLU A 167 20.30 -25.04 76.76
N GLU A 168 19.20 -24.27 76.72
CA GLU A 168 18.58 -23.71 77.94
C GLU A 168 18.09 -24.80 78.91
N GLN A 169 17.61 -25.94 78.41
CA GLN A 169 17.21 -27.07 79.25
C GLN A 169 18.41 -27.74 79.92
N ILE A 170 19.52 -27.89 79.20
CA ILE A 170 20.79 -28.43 79.74
C ILE A 170 21.33 -27.49 80.82
N ASP A 171 21.34 -26.18 80.58
CA ASP A 171 21.80 -25.20 81.57
C ASP A 171 20.97 -25.24 82.87
N LYS A 172 19.65 -25.34 82.74
CA LYS A 172 18.72 -25.49 83.89
C LYS A 172 18.93 -26.79 84.65
N LEU A 173 19.28 -27.88 83.98
CA LEU A 173 19.60 -29.14 84.66
C LEU A 173 20.95 -29.05 85.35
N THR A 174 21.95 -28.48 84.70
CA THR A 174 23.31 -28.35 85.23
C THR A 174 23.35 -27.48 86.48
N THR A 175 22.65 -26.35 86.47
CA THR A 175 22.48 -25.48 87.65
C THR A 175 21.80 -26.21 88.81
N LYS A 176 20.71 -26.95 88.56
CA LYS A 176 20.06 -27.78 89.59
C LYS A 176 20.97 -28.88 90.15
N PHE A 177 21.75 -29.54 89.31
CA PHE A 177 22.73 -30.54 89.76
C PHE A 177 23.79 -29.91 90.67
N SER A 178 24.35 -28.75 90.29
CA SER A 178 25.33 -28.04 91.12
C SER A 178 24.76 -27.55 92.46
N GLU A 179 23.47 -27.21 92.53
CA GLU A 179 22.79 -26.85 93.78
C GLU A 179 22.55 -28.07 94.68
N SER A 180 22.32 -29.25 94.09
CA SER A 180 22.10 -30.50 94.84
C SER A 180 23.38 -31.15 95.37
N GLU A 181 24.56 -30.85 94.80
CA GLU A 181 25.86 -31.36 95.31
C GLU A 181 26.42 -30.53 96.49
N ILE A 182 25.80 -29.39 96.82
CA ILE A 182 26.23 -28.50 97.91
C ILE A 182 25.52 -28.84 99.25
N TYR A 183 24.56 -29.77 99.25
CA TYR A 183 23.86 -30.29 100.44
C TYR A 183 24.22 -31.75 100.71
#